data_AF-A0A7C7WPY0-F1
#
_entry.id   AF-A0A7C7WPY0-F1
#
_cell.length_a   1.000
_cell.length_b   1.000
_cell.length_c   1.000
_cell.angle_alpha   90.00
_cell.angle_beta   90.00
_cell.angle_gamma   90.00
#
_symmetry.space_group_name_H-M   'P 1'
#
loop_
_entity.id
_entity.type
_entity.pdbx_description
1 polymer ?
#
loop_
_entity_poly.entity_id
_entity_poly.type
_entity_poly.pdbx_seq_one_letter_code
_entity_poly.pdbx_strand_id
1 'polypeptide(L)'
;MTNHAKKNHSKFYLVVIADYNDDDAHGIVHDNLYYWFDDHDLDILEYDRVDVRAFNTVHTGYMLARRALNPLSPSSRQVFFVNTAPRMDDTAKRGTNQGEGFVMATLKNGKKVFAVNSGYTLSFVKEAIDTVHKMNVPDDVNDIPMLLDALQREGNIGAGQFRSGYVYPIITAIALSGSNESISPQFETLIGDEIPLDAIPDIPDNTLVFRDGYKNVKTSIHPDELVNDFNKFAVVECEGKEIIAHIAKGMFNVPLHHFSLAPGSTILDYGDGESRQFVEIALRGGHAAKAFAKQISNGERFDPVEGNRITWRLATDEDFDRLGYGKDGRPPEDVLESALKLS
;
A
#
# COMPACT_ATOMS: atom_id res chain seq x y z
N MET A 1 -34.44 33.94 15.44
CA MET A 1 -33.31 33.56 14.56
C MET A 1 -32.11 33.34 15.46
N THR A 2 -31.94 32.12 15.95
CA THR A 2 -30.81 31.74 16.81
C THR A 2 -29.55 31.67 15.96
N ASN A 3 -28.62 32.56 16.26
CA ASN A 3 -27.27 32.59 15.70
C ASN A 3 -26.62 31.22 15.96
N HIS A 4 -26.58 30.34 14.96
CA HIS A 4 -25.73 29.17 15.00
C HIS A 4 -24.30 29.69 14.84
N ALA A 5 -23.64 29.95 15.97
CA ALA A 5 -22.19 30.14 15.97
C ALA A 5 -21.60 28.93 15.25
N LYS A 6 -20.95 29.14 14.11
CA LYS A 6 -20.24 28.08 13.40
C LYS A 6 -19.23 27.49 14.37
N LYS A 7 -19.45 26.25 14.83
CA LYS A 7 -18.40 25.50 15.52
C LYS A 7 -17.22 25.42 14.55
N ASN A 8 -16.03 25.81 15.01
CA ASN A 8 -14.82 25.67 14.22
C ASN A 8 -14.33 24.23 14.36
N HIS A 9 -14.88 23.32 13.54
CA HIS A 9 -14.43 21.94 13.48
C HIS A 9 -13.01 21.86 12.91
N SER A 10 -12.24 20.89 13.43
CA SER A 10 -10.98 20.48 12.81
C SER A 10 -11.28 19.78 11.49
N LYS A 11 -10.54 20.15 10.45
CA LYS A 11 -10.84 19.81 9.05
C LYS A 11 -9.75 18.95 8.44
N PHE A 12 -10.11 17.77 7.92
CA PHE A 12 -9.16 16.78 7.41
C PHE A 12 -9.40 16.42 5.95
N TYR A 13 -8.33 16.13 5.22
CA TYR A 13 -8.37 15.45 3.93
C TYR A 13 -8.16 13.96 4.22
N LEU A 14 -9.16 13.13 3.96
CA LEU A 14 -9.12 11.72 4.31
C LEU A 14 -8.79 10.89 3.08
N VAL A 15 -7.72 10.11 3.16
CA VAL A 15 -7.33 9.14 2.14
C VAL A 15 -7.60 7.74 2.68
N VAL A 16 -8.54 7.04 2.07
CA VAL A 16 -8.92 5.68 2.46
C VAL A 16 -8.27 4.69 1.49
N ILE A 17 -7.32 3.92 1.99
CA ILE A 17 -6.59 2.90 1.21
C ILE A 17 -7.05 1.53 1.69
N ALA A 18 -7.77 0.79 0.85
CA ALA A 18 -8.32 -0.50 1.28
C ALA A 18 -8.47 -1.54 0.19
N ASP A 19 -8.47 -2.80 0.61
CA ASP A 19 -8.51 -3.98 -0.26
C ASP A 19 -9.92 -4.55 -0.50
N TYR A 20 -10.96 -3.76 -0.17
CA TYR A 20 -12.36 -4.15 -0.31
C TYR A 20 -12.73 -4.51 -1.75
N ASN A 21 -12.23 -3.74 -2.72
CA ASN A 21 -12.49 -3.94 -4.16
C ASN A 21 -13.98 -3.97 -4.54
N ASP A 22 -14.85 -3.37 -3.73
CA ASP A 22 -16.29 -3.25 -3.99
C ASP A 22 -16.88 -1.95 -3.42
N ASP A 23 -17.99 -1.49 -3.99
CA ASP A 23 -18.63 -0.22 -3.61
C ASP A 23 -19.43 -0.30 -2.31
N ASP A 24 -19.89 -1.49 -1.91
CA ASP A 24 -20.74 -1.68 -0.72
C ASP A 24 -19.90 -1.50 0.55
N ALA A 25 -18.78 -2.21 0.64
CA ALA A 25 -17.84 -2.13 1.74
C ALA A 25 -17.22 -0.74 1.88
N HIS A 26 -16.84 -0.11 0.75
CA HIS A 26 -16.38 1.28 0.77
C HIS A 26 -17.48 2.26 1.18
N GLY A 27 -18.73 2.03 0.78
CA GLY A 27 -19.88 2.84 1.19
C GLY A 27 -20.10 2.80 2.70
N ILE A 28 -20.04 1.62 3.32
CA ILE A 28 -20.15 1.47 4.78
C ILE A 28 -19.05 2.22 5.51
N VAL A 29 -17.79 2.08 5.06
CA VAL A 29 -16.64 2.75 5.67
C VAL A 29 -16.76 4.27 5.54
N HIS A 30 -17.15 4.74 4.34
CA HIS A 30 -17.41 6.14 4.07
C HIS A 30 -18.47 6.69 5.04
N ASP A 31 -19.66 6.10 5.07
CA ASP A 31 -20.78 6.62 5.86
C ASP A 31 -20.48 6.62 7.36
N ASN A 32 -19.82 5.56 7.86
CA ASN A 32 -19.44 5.48 9.27
C ASN A 32 -18.32 6.46 9.62
N LEU A 33 -17.35 6.71 8.72
CA LEU A 33 -16.35 7.77 8.92
C LEU A 33 -17.01 9.13 9.00
N TYR A 34 -17.96 9.46 8.10
CA TYR A 34 -18.70 10.72 8.17
C TYR A 34 -19.52 10.86 9.45
N TYR A 35 -20.23 9.79 9.86
CA TYR A 35 -21.01 9.77 11.10
C TYR A 35 -20.13 10.08 12.32
N TRP A 36 -19.04 9.32 12.50
CA TRP A 36 -18.20 9.48 13.69
C TRP A 36 -17.38 10.77 13.67
N PHE A 37 -17.01 11.29 12.49
CA PHE A 37 -16.36 12.59 12.40
C PHE A 37 -17.33 13.71 12.84
N ASP A 38 -18.57 13.72 12.35
CA ASP A 38 -19.58 14.72 12.75
C ASP A 38 -19.88 14.64 14.26
N ASP A 39 -20.04 13.43 14.80
CA ASP A 39 -20.27 13.18 16.23
C ASP A 39 -19.13 13.73 17.12
N HIS A 40 -17.90 13.79 16.58
CA HIS A 40 -16.72 14.29 17.29
C HIS A 40 -16.32 15.73 16.90
N ASP A 41 -17.24 16.52 16.33
CA ASP A 41 -17.00 17.90 15.89
C ASP A 41 -15.80 18.01 14.91
N LEU A 42 -15.66 17.03 14.01
CA LEU A 42 -14.67 16.96 12.94
C LEU A 42 -15.33 17.06 11.56
N ASP A 43 -14.61 17.63 10.59
CA ASP A 43 -15.06 17.75 9.21
C ASP A 43 -14.14 16.99 8.25
N ILE A 44 -14.71 16.19 7.33
CA ILE A 44 -14.01 15.65 6.16
C ILE A 44 -14.15 16.67 5.01
N LEU A 45 -13.05 17.30 4.61
CA LEU A 45 -13.01 18.25 3.49
C LEU A 45 -13.05 17.56 2.14
N GLU A 46 -12.35 16.43 2.05
CA GLU A 46 -12.26 15.62 0.84
C GLU A 46 -12.04 14.17 1.27
N TYR A 47 -12.67 13.26 0.53
CA TYR A 47 -12.56 11.83 0.71
C TYR A 47 -11.99 11.22 -0.57
N ASP A 48 -10.79 10.65 -0.47
CA ASP A 48 -10.07 10.04 -1.58
C ASP A 48 -9.99 8.53 -1.36
N ARG A 49 -10.68 7.77 -2.21
CA ARG A 49 -10.69 6.30 -2.19
C ARG A 49 -9.56 5.76 -3.05
N VAL A 50 -8.78 4.85 -2.48
CA VAL A 50 -7.71 4.12 -3.16
C VAL A 50 -7.94 2.62 -2.97
N ASP A 51 -8.25 1.94 -4.07
CA ASP A 51 -8.38 0.48 -4.09
C ASP A 51 -7.03 -0.19 -4.28
N VAL A 52 -6.76 -1.20 -3.45
CA VAL A 52 -5.58 -2.07 -3.55
C VAL A 52 -6.01 -3.52 -3.71
N ARG A 53 -5.09 -4.38 -4.14
CA ARG A 53 -5.39 -5.80 -4.38
C ARG A 53 -5.79 -6.48 -3.07
N ALA A 54 -6.84 -7.30 -3.12
CA ALA A 54 -7.28 -8.14 -2.01
C ALA A 54 -6.09 -8.82 -1.32
N PHE A 55 -6.00 -8.62 0.00
CA PHE A 55 -4.98 -9.18 0.89
C PHE A 55 -3.52 -8.77 0.60
N ASN A 56 -3.27 -7.84 -0.32
CA ASN A 56 -1.92 -7.51 -0.76
C ASN A 56 -1.31 -6.33 0.04
N THR A 57 -0.67 -6.66 1.15
CA THR A 57 -0.05 -5.65 2.05
C THR A 57 1.13 -4.91 1.42
N VAL A 58 1.79 -5.47 0.40
CA VAL A 58 2.87 -4.78 -0.34
C VAL A 58 2.28 -3.64 -1.18
N HIS A 59 1.20 -3.91 -1.91
CA HIS A 59 0.50 -2.88 -2.67
C HIS A 59 -0.04 -1.77 -1.75
N THR A 60 -0.64 -2.14 -0.62
CA THR A 60 -1.13 -1.20 0.39
C THR A 60 -0.02 -0.30 0.93
N GLY A 61 1.11 -0.90 1.36
CA GLY A 61 2.25 -0.16 1.87
C GLY A 61 2.83 0.79 0.83
N TYR A 62 2.99 0.34 -0.42
CA TYR A 62 3.46 1.20 -1.51
C TYR A 62 2.53 2.39 -1.75
N MET A 63 1.20 2.16 -1.82
CA MET A 63 0.22 3.23 -2.06
C MET A 63 0.17 4.23 -0.91
N LEU A 64 0.24 3.74 0.34
CA LEU A 64 0.35 4.59 1.52
C LEU A 64 1.58 5.49 1.43
N ALA A 65 2.76 4.91 1.23
CA ALA A 65 3.99 5.69 1.16
C ALA A 65 3.98 6.69 0.01
N ARG A 66 3.47 6.31 -1.16
CA ARG A 66 3.41 7.21 -2.33
C ARG A 66 2.58 8.46 -2.06
N ARG A 67 1.48 8.34 -1.31
CA ARG A 67 0.61 9.47 -0.97
C ARG A 67 1.11 10.25 0.25
N ALA A 68 1.57 9.55 1.28
CA ALA A 68 2.01 10.14 2.54
C ALA A 68 3.34 10.88 2.42
N LEU A 69 4.30 10.33 1.64
CA LEU A 69 5.68 10.79 1.53
C LEU A 69 5.98 11.52 0.22
N ASN A 70 4.96 11.90 -0.54
CA ASN A 70 5.16 12.81 -1.67
C ASN A 70 5.45 14.23 -1.11
N PRO A 71 6.59 14.86 -1.45
CA PRO A 71 6.98 16.17 -0.89
C PRO A 71 5.99 17.30 -1.15
N LEU A 72 5.19 17.19 -2.21
CA LEU A 72 4.17 18.18 -2.57
C LEU A 72 2.79 17.87 -1.98
N SER A 73 2.68 16.78 -1.21
CA SER A 73 1.43 16.31 -0.63
C SER A 73 1.00 17.23 0.52
N PRO A 74 -0.30 17.56 0.64
CA PRO A 74 -0.79 18.61 1.52
C PRO A 74 -0.48 18.39 3.00
N SER A 75 -0.67 19.46 3.78
CA SER A 75 -0.43 19.64 5.23
C SER A 75 -0.69 18.41 6.12
N SER A 76 -0.25 18.47 7.38
CA SER A 76 -0.59 17.53 8.47
C SER A 76 -2.09 17.21 8.65
N ARG A 77 -2.98 17.96 8.00
CA ARG A 77 -4.42 17.67 7.89
C ARG A 77 -4.78 16.52 6.94
N GLN A 78 -3.83 16.00 6.17
CA GLN A 78 -4.01 14.78 5.40
C GLN A 78 -3.85 13.57 6.32
N VAL A 79 -4.92 12.79 6.44
CA VAL A 79 -4.98 11.61 7.30
C VAL A 79 -5.21 10.38 6.44
N PHE A 80 -4.55 9.28 6.78
CA PHE A 80 -4.70 8.00 6.09
C PHE A 80 -5.48 7.04 6.96
N PHE A 81 -6.56 6.49 6.41
CA PHE A 81 -7.26 5.34 6.97
C PHE A 81 -6.97 4.13 6.08
N VAL A 82 -6.25 3.15 6.62
CA VAL A 82 -5.61 2.09 5.84
C VAL A 82 -6.07 0.72 6.33
N ASN A 83 -6.70 -0.05 5.46
CA ASN A 83 -7.16 -1.38 5.78
C ASN A 83 -6.75 -2.39 4.72
N THR A 84 -5.88 -3.32 5.10
CA THR A 84 -5.72 -4.60 4.41
C THR A 84 -5.55 -5.62 5.50
N ALA A 85 -6.51 -6.53 5.64
CA ALA A 85 -6.55 -7.48 6.75
C ALA A 85 -6.60 -8.91 6.19
N PRO A 86 -5.44 -9.50 5.85
CA PRO A 86 -5.35 -10.88 5.39
C PRO A 86 -5.90 -11.91 6.39
N ARG A 87 -5.98 -11.58 7.68
CA ARG A 87 -6.38 -12.45 8.78
C ARG A 87 -5.44 -13.64 8.93
N MET A 88 -4.14 -13.35 8.84
CA MET A 88 -3.06 -14.34 8.89
C MET A 88 -2.23 -14.24 10.19
N ASP A 89 -2.70 -13.47 11.17
CA ASP A 89 -2.04 -13.18 12.46
C ASP A 89 -2.01 -14.36 13.43
N ASP A 90 -3.00 -15.25 13.37
CA ASP A 90 -2.99 -16.51 14.12
C ASP A 90 -3.63 -17.59 13.25
N THR A 91 -2.99 -18.76 13.23
CA THR A 91 -3.48 -19.94 12.52
C THR A 91 -4.50 -20.73 13.33
N ALA A 92 -4.61 -20.47 14.64
CA ALA A 92 -5.61 -21.08 15.50
C ALA A 92 -7.02 -20.53 15.22
N LYS A 93 -8.03 -21.40 15.37
CA LYS A 93 -9.45 -21.00 15.32
C LYS A 93 -9.77 -20.14 16.53
N ARG A 94 -10.51 -19.04 16.33
CA ARG A 94 -10.95 -18.13 17.39
C ARG A 94 -12.47 -18.07 17.46
N GLY A 95 -12.99 -17.73 18.64
CA GLY A 95 -14.43 -17.50 18.87
C GLY A 95 -14.86 -16.06 18.59
N THR A 96 -13.91 -15.13 18.53
CA THR A 96 -14.12 -13.70 18.23
C THR A 96 -13.63 -13.37 16.83
N ASN A 97 -14.05 -12.21 16.32
CA ASN A 97 -13.65 -11.72 14.98
C ASN A 97 -12.42 -10.78 15.06
N GLN A 98 -11.56 -10.97 16.05
CA GLN A 98 -10.29 -10.25 16.14
C GLN A 98 -9.37 -10.73 15.01
N GLY A 99 -8.72 -9.78 14.34
CA GLY A 99 -7.66 -10.05 13.36
C GLY A 99 -6.42 -9.20 13.69
N GLU A 100 -5.66 -8.83 12.66
CA GLU A 100 -4.48 -7.97 12.83
C GLU A 100 -4.81 -6.69 13.61
N GLY A 101 -3.89 -6.28 14.49
CA GLY A 101 -4.08 -5.13 15.38
C GLY A 101 -4.18 -3.80 14.62
N PHE A 102 -4.97 -2.86 15.17
CA PHE A 102 -5.10 -1.51 14.63
C PHE A 102 -4.13 -0.56 15.33
N VAL A 103 -3.47 0.32 14.58
CA VAL A 103 -2.43 1.22 15.08
C VAL A 103 -2.64 2.65 14.59
N MET A 104 -2.13 3.60 15.36
CA MET A 104 -1.96 4.99 14.93
C MET A 104 -0.46 5.29 14.83
N ALA A 105 0.02 5.58 13.62
CA ALA A 105 1.36 6.09 13.38
C ALA A 105 1.33 7.60 13.10
N THR A 106 2.23 8.34 13.74
CA THR A 106 2.54 9.73 13.41
C THR A 106 3.82 9.75 12.60
N LEU A 107 3.78 10.34 11.42
CA LEU A 107 4.96 10.48 10.57
C LEU A 107 5.74 11.76 10.93
N LYS A 108 7.04 11.78 10.66
CA LYS A 108 7.93 12.95 10.85
C LYS A 108 7.42 14.22 10.15
N ASN A 109 6.65 14.07 9.07
CA ASN A 109 6.02 15.18 8.36
C ASN A 109 4.68 15.65 8.98
N GLY A 110 4.32 15.12 10.15
CA GLY A 110 3.13 15.47 10.93
C GLY A 110 1.82 14.82 10.47
N LYS A 111 1.84 13.97 9.43
CA LYS A 111 0.64 13.24 8.99
C LYS A 111 0.35 12.06 9.92
N LYS A 112 -0.93 11.73 10.07
CA LYS A 112 -1.39 10.58 10.86
C LYS A 112 -1.85 9.45 9.95
N VAL A 113 -1.48 8.23 10.31
CA VAL A 113 -1.87 6.99 9.64
C VAL A 113 -2.56 6.09 10.65
N PHE A 114 -3.84 5.80 10.40
CA PHE A 114 -4.63 4.82 11.13
C PHE A 114 -4.68 3.56 10.28
N ALA A 115 -3.99 2.50 10.70
CA ALA A 115 -3.78 1.33 9.86
C ALA A 115 -4.00 0.02 10.62
N VAL A 116 -4.51 -0.98 9.91
CA VAL A 116 -4.31 -2.37 10.31
C VAL A 116 -2.83 -2.72 10.13
N ASN A 117 -2.14 -3.05 11.22
CA ASN A 117 -0.74 -3.44 11.21
C ASN A 117 -0.59 -4.89 10.75
N SER A 118 -0.67 -5.09 9.43
CA SER A 118 -0.61 -6.40 8.77
C SER A 118 0.51 -6.43 7.74
N GLY A 119 1.26 -7.55 7.70
CA GLY A 119 2.29 -7.80 6.70
C GLY A 119 3.18 -6.58 6.45
N TYR A 120 3.20 -6.10 5.19
CA TYR A 120 4.02 -4.98 4.75
C TYR A 120 3.31 -3.61 4.70
N THR A 121 2.12 -3.49 5.32
CA THR A 121 1.25 -2.29 5.24
C THR A 121 1.97 -1.01 5.70
N LEU A 122 2.84 -1.11 6.72
CA LEU A 122 3.60 0.03 7.24
C LEU A 122 5.07 0.05 6.79
N SER A 123 5.56 -1.01 6.14
CA SER A 123 6.98 -1.17 5.78
C SER A 123 7.53 -0.02 4.95
N PHE A 124 6.73 0.52 4.03
CA PHE A 124 7.17 1.57 3.12
C PHE A 124 7.19 2.97 3.74
N VAL A 125 6.56 3.16 4.90
CA VAL A 125 6.60 4.40 5.68
C VAL A 125 7.43 4.29 6.95
N LYS A 126 7.93 3.09 7.30
CA LYS A 126 8.67 2.78 8.54
C LYS A 126 9.72 3.84 8.88
N GLU A 127 10.59 4.20 7.94
CA GLU A 127 11.66 5.19 8.14
C GLU A 127 11.16 6.63 8.36
N ALA A 128 9.93 6.93 7.96
CA ALA A 128 9.26 8.20 8.19
C ALA A 128 8.37 8.21 9.45
N ILE A 129 8.23 7.09 10.17
CA ILE A 129 7.45 7.05 11.41
C ILE A 129 8.26 7.75 12.51
N ASP A 130 7.60 8.66 13.23
CA ASP A 130 8.10 9.27 14.46
C ASP A 130 7.66 8.43 15.67
N THR A 131 6.34 8.18 15.77
CA THR A 131 5.77 7.29 16.79
C THR A 131 4.70 6.38 16.19
N VAL A 132 4.52 5.19 16.77
CA VAL A 132 3.44 4.28 16.41
C VAL A 132 2.89 3.61 17.65
N HIS A 133 1.58 3.73 17.86
CA HIS A 133 0.90 3.18 19.03
C HIS A 133 -0.13 2.14 18.61
N LYS A 134 -0.25 1.07 19.40
CA LYS A 134 -1.43 0.19 19.33
C LYS A 134 -2.65 0.98 19.74
N MET A 135 -3.75 0.75 19.04
CA MET A 135 -5.07 1.20 19.50
C MET A 135 -5.67 0.10 20.36
N ASN A 136 -6.19 0.47 21.52
CA ASN A 136 -6.87 -0.45 22.42
C ASN A 136 -8.27 -0.73 21.86
N VAL A 137 -8.41 -1.89 21.23
CA VAL A 137 -9.66 -2.32 20.58
C VAL A 137 -10.14 -3.62 21.24
N PRO A 138 -11.36 -3.67 21.80
CA PRO A 138 -11.85 -4.89 22.43
C PRO A 138 -12.14 -5.95 21.38
N ASP A 139 -11.97 -7.23 21.73
CA ASP A 139 -12.20 -8.32 20.79
C ASP A 139 -13.67 -8.46 20.39
N ASP A 140 -14.58 -8.28 21.35
CA ASP A 140 -16.03 -8.29 21.13
C ASP A 140 -16.56 -6.86 20.92
N VAL A 141 -17.41 -6.69 19.90
CA VAL A 141 -18.08 -5.42 19.61
C VAL A 141 -19.14 -5.07 20.64
N ASN A 142 -19.62 -6.05 21.41
CA ASN A 142 -20.53 -5.80 22.53
C ASN A 142 -19.84 -5.03 23.67
N ASP A 143 -18.51 -5.00 23.70
CA ASP A 143 -17.72 -4.20 24.64
C ASP A 143 -17.46 -2.78 24.12
N ILE A 144 -18.20 -2.32 23.11
CA ILE A 144 -18.14 -0.95 22.54
C ILE A 144 -19.50 -0.27 22.70
N PRO A 145 -19.81 0.32 23.88
CA PRO A 145 -21.16 0.83 24.18
C PRO A 145 -21.67 1.87 23.18
N MET A 146 -20.81 2.79 22.74
CA MET A 146 -21.17 3.82 21.75
C MET A 146 -21.56 3.25 20.39
N LEU A 147 -20.96 2.13 19.99
CA LEU A 147 -21.33 1.46 18.74
C LEU A 147 -22.71 0.81 18.87
N LEU A 148 -22.99 0.15 20.00
CA LEU A 148 -24.29 -0.47 20.27
C LEU A 148 -25.41 0.59 20.31
N ASP A 149 -25.14 1.72 20.95
CA ASP A 149 -26.08 2.85 21.00
C ASP A 149 -26.32 3.44 19.60
N ALA A 150 -25.26 3.72 18.83
CA ALA A 150 -25.40 4.25 17.47
C ALA A 150 -26.19 3.31 16.55
N LEU A 151 -26.00 1.99 16.68
CA LEU A 151 -26.72 0.99 15.89
C LEU A 151 -28.11 0.65 16.42
N GLN A 152 -28.44 1.04 17.66
CA GLN A 152 -29.66 0.65 18.37
C GLN A 152 -29.88 -0.88 18.34
N ARG A 153 -28.81 -1.64 18.53
CA ARG A 153 -28.79 -3.12 18.46
C ARG A 153 -27.88 -3.73 19.52
N GLU A 154 -28.24 -4.92 19.98
CA GLU A 154 -27.43 -5.75 20.89
C GLU A 154 -27.25 -7.16 20.30
N GLY A 155 -26.19 -7.87 20.74
CA GLY A 155 -25.95 -9.28 20.37
C GLY A 155 -25.12 -9.44 19.10
N ASN A 156 -25.44 -10.44 18.25
CA ASN A 156 -24.68 -10.68 17.02
C ASN A 156 -25.06 -9.66 15.94
N ILE A 157 -24.39 -8.52 15.95
CA ILE A 157 -24.65 -7.39 15.05
C ILE A 157 -23.83 -7.41 13.75
N GLY A 158 -23.01 -8.45 13.51
CA GLY A 158 -22.16 -8.56 12.30
C GLY A 158 -20.98 -7.58 12.23
N ALA A 159 -21.03 -6.46 12.96
CA ALA A 159 -20.00 -5.42 13.01
C ALA A 159 -18.60 -5.95 13.36
N GLY A 160 -18.52 -7.03 14.15
CA GLY A 160 -17.24 -7.66 14.50
C GLY A 160 -16.49 -8.25 13.30
N GLN A 161 -17.20 -8.72 12.26
CA GLN A 161 -16.57 -9.31 11.07
C GLN A 161 -15.96 -8.24 10.16
N PHE A 162 -16.55 -7.05 10.16
CA PHE A 162 -16.14 -5.92 9.34
C PHE A 162 -15.68 -4.72 10.21
N ARG A 163 -14.64 -4.97 11.02
CA ARG A 163 -14.13 -3.99 11.99
C ARG A 163 -13.70 -2.66 11.37
N SER A 164 -13.15 -2.67 10.16
CA SER A 164 -12.79 -1.45 9.46
C SER A 164 -13.98 -0.64 8.95
N GLY A 165 -15.14 -1.28 8.77
CA GLY A 165 -16.41 -0.59 8.52
C GLY A 165 -16.99 0.04 9.79
N TYR A 166 -16.96 -0.66 10.93
CA TYR A 166 -17.77 -0.26 12.10
C TYR A 166 -16.97 0.23 13.32
N VAL A 167 -15.79 -0.31 13.57
CA VAL A 167 -15.02 -0.07 14.80
C VAL A 167 -13.92 0.96 14.59
N TYR A 168 -13.11 0.79 13.56
CA TYR A 168 -11.96 1.65 13.31
C TYR A 168 -12.30 3.12 12.97
N PRO A 169 -13.47 3.43 12.35
CA PRO A 169 -13.92 4.82 12.20
C PRO A 169 -14.08 5.56 13.53
N ILE A 170 -14.60 4.89 14.56
CA ILE A 170 -14.76 5.45 15.92
C ILE A 170 -13.40 5.87 16.48
N ILE A 171 -12.45 4.94 16.45
CA ILE A 171 -11.08 5.12 16.94
C ILE A 171 -10.41 6.30 16.23
N THR A 172 -10.59 6.37 14.90
CA THR A 172 -10.01 7.44 14.08
C THR A 172 -10.56 8.80 14.48
N ALA A 173 -11.88 8.92 14.65
CA ALA A 173 -12.53 10.18 15.05
C ALA A 173 -12.09 10.63 16.46
N ILE A 174 -12.11 9.74 17.45
CA ILE A 174 -11.70 10.05 18.84
C ILE A 174 -10.23 10.51 18.87
N ALA A 175 -9.33 9.79 18.20
CA ALA A 175 -7.91 10.15 18.19
C ALA A 175 -7.62 11.46 17.43
N LEU A 176 -8.42 11.80 16.42
CA LEU A 176 -8.30 13.06 15.67
C LEU A 176 -8.90 14.26 16.40
N SER A 177 -9.93 14.06 17.24
CA SER A 177 -10.46 15.12 18.11
C SER A 177 -9.49 15.50 19.24
N GLY A 178 -8.41 14.74 19.42
CA GLY A 178 -7.43 14.92 20.48
C GLY A 178 -7.82 14.25 21.79
N SER A 179 -8.87 13.44 21.78
CA SER A 179 -9.27 12.63 22.93
C SER A 179 -8.44 11.34 23.01
N ASN A 180 -8.29 10.83 24.22
CA ASN A 180 -7.73 9.50 24.51
C ASN A 180 -8.76 8.63 25.28
N GLU A 181 -10.04 8.99 25.19
CA GLU A 181 -11.12 8.29 25.86
C GLU A 181 -11.29 6.88 25.29
N SER A 182 -11.31 5.89 26.18
CA SER A 182 -11.50 4.50 25.79
C SER A 182 -12.87 4.26 25.16
N ILE A 183 -12.90 3.44 24.11
CA ILE A 183 -14.15 2.98 23.49
C ILE A 183 -14.78 1.78 24.22
N SER A 184 -14.11 1.26 25.25
CA SER A 184 -14.48 0.02 25.94
C SER A 184 -14.15 0.07 27.43
N PRO A 185 -14.99 -0.50 28.31
CA PRO A 185 -14.67 -0.60 29.74
C PRO A 185 -13.45 -1.49 30.04
N GLN A 186 -12.95 -2.25 29.05
CA GLN A 186 -11.77 -3.12 29.21
C GLN A 186 -10.45 -2.35 29.26
N PHE A 187 -10.43 -1.11 28.74
CA PHE A 187 -9.22 -0.30 28.66
C PHE A 187 -9.43 1.04 29.33
N GLU A 188 -8.39 1.55 29.97
CA GLU A 188 -8.42 2.89 30.59
C GLU A 188 -8.38 4.01 29.54
N THR A 189 -7.70 3.76 28.42
CA THR A 189 -7.46 4.75 27.36
C THR A 189 -7.54 4.12 25.98
N LEU A 190 -7.76 4.94 24.95
CA LEU A 190 -7.80 4.49 23.55
C LEU A 190 -6.42 4.17 22.98
N ILE A 191 -5.43 5.00 23.27
CA ILE A 191 -4.05 4.85 22.79
C ILE A 191 -3.32 3.93 23.78
N GLY A 192 -2.96 2.76 23.30
CA GLY A 192 -2.19 1.78 24.06
C GLY A 192 -0.68 1.95 23.89
N ASP A 193 0.03 0.86 24.13
CA ASP A 193 1.49 0.83 24.11
C ASP A 193 2.08 1.27 22.77
N GLU A 194 3.20 1.97 22.86
CA GLU A 194 4.05 2.25 21.70
C GLU A 194 4.65 0.94 21.16
N ILE A 195 4.68 0.80 19.84
CA ILE A 195 5.26 -0.34 19.15
C ILE A 195 6.68 0.04 18.73
N PRO A 196 7.69 -0.79 19.04
CA PRO A 196 9.03 -0.52 18.55
C PRO A 196 9.07 -0.67 17.02
N LEU A 197 9.79 0.23 16.33
CA LEU A 197 9.83 0.25 14.86
C LEU A 197 10.40 -1.04 14.26
N ASP A 198 11.23 -1.78 14.99
CA ASP A 198 11.76 -3.08 14.58
C ASP A 198 10.69 -4.19 14.48
N ALA A 199 9.53 -4.02 15.13
CA ALA A 199 8.38 -4.90 14.98
C ALA A 199 7.63 -4.70 13.66
N ILE A 200 7.91 -3.61 12.92
CA ILE A 200 7.41 -3.39 11.56
C ILE A 200 8.43 -4.00 10.59
N PRO A 201 8.02 -4.94 9.71
CA PRO A 201 8.94 -5.56 8.77
C PRO A 201 9.48 -4.54 7.76
N ASP A 202 10.70 -4.78 7.27
CA ASP A 202 11.27 -3.98 6.18
C ASP A 202 10.54 -4.23 4.86
N ILE A 203 10.74 -3.34 3.88
CA ILE A 203 10.28 -3.58 2.51
C ILE A 203 10.90 -4.89 2.01
N PRO A 204 10.13 -5.84 1.47
CA PRO A 204 10.66 -7.12 1.04
C PRO A 204 11.62 -6.91 -0.13
N ASP A 205 12.83 -7.49 -0.05
CA ASP A 205 13.83 -7.41 -1.11
C ASP A 205 13.38 -8.16 -2.37
N ASN A 206 13.96 -7.79 -3.52
CA ASN A 206 13.76 -8.50 -4.79
C ASN A 206 12.29 -8.79 -5.11
N THR A 207 11.45 -7.79 -4.91
CA THR A 207 9.99 -7.92 -4.96
C THR A 207 9.40 -6.87 -5.90
N LEU A 208 8.40 -7.26 -6.68
CA LEU A 208 7.57 -6.33 -7.42
C LEU A 208 6.75 -5.52 -6.41
N VAL A 209 6.93 -4.19 -6.38
CA VAL A 209 6.25 -3.33 -5.40
C VAL A 209 5.06 -2.58 -5.98
N PHE A 210 5.06 -2.32 -7.29
CA PHE A 210 3.94 -1.68 -7.96
C PHE A 210 3.98 -1.88 -9.47
N ARG A 211 2.81 -2.06 -10.08
CA ARG A 211 2.63 -1.98 -11.52
C ARG A 211 1.82 -0.75 -11.91
N ASP A 212 2.41 0.13 -12.71
CA ASP A 212 1.75 1.37 -13.11
C ASP A 212 0.68 1.18 -14.21
N GLY A 213 -0.05 2.25 -14.53
CA GLY A 213 -1.08 2.22 -15.59
C GLY A 213 -0.54 1.94 -17.00
N TYR A 214 0.76 2.16 -17.23
CA TYR A 214 1.45 1.78 -18.47
C TYR A 214 1.97 0.33 -18.43
N LYS A 215 1.78 -0.36 -17.31
CA LYS A 215 2.25 -1.72 -17.03
C LYS A 215 3.78 -1.81 -16.98
N ASN A 216 4.45 -0.72 -16.60
CA ASN A 216 5.82 -0.78 -16.12
C ASN A 216 5.84 -1.41 -14.72
N VAL A 217 6.96 -2.02 -14.39
CA VAL A 217 7.13 -2.80 -13.17
C VAL A 217 8.12 -2.09 -12.27
N LYS A 218 7.68 -1.64 -11.09
CA LYS A 218 8.57 -1.09 -10.06
C LYS A 218 8.95 -2.18 -9.06
N THR A 219 10.20 -2.18 -8.63
CA THR A 219 10.77 -3.23 -7.79
C THR A 219 11.42 -2.64 -6.54
N SER A 220 11.59 -3.47 -5.51
CA SER A 220 12.31 -3.10 -4.29
C SER A 220 13.84 -3.11 -4.44
N ILE A 221 14.37 -3.53 -5.60
CA ILE A 221 15.79 -3.49 -5.95
C ILE A 221 16.30 -2.05 -5.78
N HIS A 222 17.44 -1.90 -5.11
CA HIS A 222 17.98 -0.57 -4.84
C HIS A 222 18.69 -0.02 -6.09
N PRO A 223 18.47 1.26 -6.46
CA PRO A 223 19.16 1.87 -7.61
C PRO A 223 20.70 1.78 -7.57
N ASP A 224 21.28 1.78 -6.37
CA ASP A 224 22.73 1.64 -6.18
C ASP A 224 23.28 0.29 -6.67
N GLU A 225 22.45 -0.75 -6.77
CA GLU A 225 22.86 -2.02 -7.35
C GLU A 225 23.19 -1.90 -8.85
N LEU A 226 22.66 -0.88 -9.54
CA LEU A 226 22.82 -0.72 -10.99
C LEU A 226 24.01 0.17 -11.39
N VAL A 227 24.58 0.94 -10.46
CA VAL A 227 25.46 2.08 -10.79
C VAL A 227 26.74 1.69 -11.52
N ASN A 228 27.26 0.48 -11.26
CA ASN A 228 28.47 -0.04 -11.87
C ASN A 228 28.23 -0.77 -13.20
N ASP A 229 26.96 -0.94 -13.57
CA ASP A 229 26.56 -1.79 -14.69
C ASP A 229 25.77 -1.04 -15.77
N PHE A 230 25.69 0.30 -15.69
CA PHE A 230 25.10 1.11 -16.75
C PHE A 230 25.70 0.82 -18.13
N ASN A 231 24.84 0.79 -19.15
CA ASN A 231 25.11 0.42 -20.54
C ASN A 231 25.43 -1.08 -20.76
N LYS A 232 25.28 -1.92 -19.74
CA LYS A 232 25.27 -3.38 -19.88
C LYS A 232 23.83 -3.89 -19.98
N PHE A 233 23.69 -5.20 -20.09
CA PHE A 233 22.42 -5.89 -20.13
C PHE A 233 22.22 -6.74 -18.88
N ALA A 234 20.98 -6.77 -18.40
CA ALA A 234 20.54 -7.64 -17.32
C ALA A 234 19.57 -8.69 -17.86
N VAL A 235 19.71 -9.94 -17.41
CA VAL A 235 18.59 -10.87 -17.38
C VAL A 235 17.77 -10.52 -16.16
N VAL A 236 16.50 -10.18 -16.38
CA VAL A 236 15.53 -9.91 -15.32
C VAL A 236 14.54 -11.06 -15.30
N GLU A 237 14.37 -11.67 -14.13
CA GLU A 237 13.48 -12.82 -13.92
C GLU A 237 12.34 -12.43 -12.98
N CYS A 238 11.11 -12.74 -13.37
CA CYS A 238 9.93 -12.69 -12.50
C CYS A 238 9.14 -13.99 -12.63
N GLU A 239 8.98 -14.72 -11.52
CA GLU A 239 8.21 -15.97 -11.44
C GLU A 239 8.54 -16.97 -12.57
N GLY A 240 9.85 -17.17 -12.83
CA GLY A 240 10.35 -18.09 -13.86
C GLY A 240 10.17 -17.62 -15.31
N LYS A 241 9.83 -16.34 -15.54
CA LYS A 241 9.91 -15.70 -16.86
C LYS A 241 11.04 -14.70 -16.90
N GLU A 242 11.84 -14.78 -17.94
CA GLU A 242 13.02 -13.95 -18.13
C GLU A 242 12.86 -13.00 -19.31
N ILE A 243 13.42 -11.81 -19.18
CA ILE A 243 13.66 -10.85 -20.27
C ILE A 243 15.10 -10.35 -20.20
N ILE A 244 15.60 -9.79 -21.30
CA ILE A 244 16.84 -9.00 -21.30
C ILE A 244 16.49 -7.52 -21.34
N ALA A 245 17.05 -6.74 -20.40
CA ALA A 245 16.86 -5.30 -20.30
C ALA A 245 18.20 -4.57 -20.29
N HIS A 246 18.24 -3.38 -20.87
CA HIS A 246 19.38 -2.48 -20.72
C HIS A 246 19.41 -1.92 -19.31
N ILE A 247 20.55 -2.03 -18.64
CA ILE A 247 20.80 -1.32 -17.40
C ILE A 247 21.09 0.14 -17.76
N ALA A 248 20.16 1.04 -17.46
CA ALA A 248 20.17 2.40 -17.98
C ALA A 248 20.00 3.45 -16.87
N LYS A 249 20.52 4.66 -17.11
CA LYS A 249 20.36 5.81 -16.20
C LYS A 249 18.94 6.35 -16.12
N GLY A 250 18.06 5.94 -17.03
CA GLY A 250 16.66 6.35 -17.08
C GLY A 250 15.89 5.54 -18.12
N MET A 251 14.57 5.45 -17.94
CA MET A 251 13.74 4.52 -18.71
C MET A 251 13.75 4.77 -20.23
N PHE A 252 13.99 6.01 -20.67
CA PHE A 252 14.02 6.37 -22.09
C PHE A 252 15.42 6.32 -22.71
N ASN A 253 16.45 6.01 -21.92
CA ASN A 253 17.82 5.87 -22.40
C ASN A 253 18.08 4.49 -23.02
N VAL A 254 17.14 4.03 -23.84
CA VAL A 254 17.16 2.76 -24.59
C VAL A 254 16.48 2.97 -25.94
N PRO A 255 16.75 2.18 -26.99
CA PRO A 255 16.04 2.30 -28.25
C PRO A 255 14.54 1.98 -28.11
N LEU A 256 13.74 2.41 -29.08
CA LEU A 256 12.33 2.00 -29.15
C LEU A 256 12.25 0.46 -29.16
N HIS A 257 11.25 -0.11 -28.48
CA HIS A 257 11.02 -1.55 -28.36
C HIS A 257 12.11 -2.32 -27.61
N HIS A 258 12.89 -1.65 -26.76
CA HIS A 258 13.84 -2.30 -25.85
C HIS A 258 13.40 -2.12 -24.41
N PHE A 259 13.72 -3.10 -23.56
CA PHE A 259 13.46 -3.01 -22.13
C PHE A 259 14.57 -2.19 -21.44
N SER A 260 14.18 -1.35 -20.50
CA SER A 260 15.09 -0.66 -19.58
C SER A 260 14.93 -1.21 -18.17
N LEU A 261 16.04 -1.45 -17.47
CA LEU A 261 16.14 -1.58 -16.02
C LEU A 261 16.83 -0.31 -15.51
N ALA A 262 16.08 0.59 -14.88
CA ALA A 262 16.59 1.92 -14.55
C ALA A 262 15.99 2.45 -13.24
N PRO A 263 16.64 3.42 -12.56
CA PRO A 263 16.01 4.16 -11.48
C PRO A 263 14.71 4.82 -11.98
N GLY A 264 13.60 4.55 -11.28
CA GLY A 264 12.25 4.99 -11.65
C GLY A 264 11.90 6.39 -11.14
N SER A 265 10.73 6.89 -11.51
CA SER A 265 10.30 8.26 -11.14
C SER A 265 9.78 8.42 -9.71
N THR A 266 9.51 7.33 -9.00
CA THR A 266 8.99 7.38 -7.63
C THR A 266 10.13 7.61 -6.64
N ILE A 267 10.06 8.72 -5.91
CA ILE A 267 10.90 9.04 -4.76
C ILE A 267 9.99 9.16 -3.53
N LEU A 268 10.35 8.45 -2.46
CA LEU A 268 9.77 8.57 -1.13
C LEU A 268 10.69 9.44 -0.28
N ASP A 269 10.18 10.54 0.25
CA ASP A 269 10.92 11.43 1.14
C ASP A 269 10.64 11.02 2.60
N TYR A 270 11.66 10.51 3.28
CA TYR A 270 11.56 10.07 4.66
C TYR A 270 11.82 11.21 5.66
N GLY A 271 12.18 12.40 5.18
CA GLY A 271 12.67 13.50 6.00
C GLY A 271 14.18 13.41 6.25
N ASP A 272 14.75 14.48 6.81
CA ASP A 272 16.16 14.54 7.23
C ASP A 272 17.20 14.30 6.12
N GLY A 273 16.81 14.47 4.86
CA GLY A 273 17.65 14.22 3.68
C GLY A 273 17.66 12.76 3.22
N GLU A 274 16.94 11.88 3.91
CA GLU A 274 16.79 10.48 3.55
C GLU A 274 15.65 10.30 2.54
N SER A 275 15.91 9.50 1.51
CA SER A 275 14.89 9.19 0.50
C SER A 275 15.11 7.82 -0.11
N ARG A 276 14.03 7.23 -0.65
CA ARG A 276 14.08 5.98 -1.39
C ARG A 276 13.52 6.14 -2.78
N GLN A 277 14.32 5.72 -3.76
CA GLN A 277 13.90 5.54 -5.15
C GLN A 277 13.77 4.05 -5.45
N PHE A 278 12.88 3.70 -6.38
CA PHE A 278 12.68 2.31 -6.81
C PHE A 278 13.26 2.10 -8.19
N VAL A 279 13.83 0.92 -8.44
CA VAL A 279 14.15 0.48 -9.80
C VAL A 279 12.86 0.17 -10.55
N GLU A 280 12.84 0.51 -11.83
CA GLU A 280 11.71 0.33 -12.73
C GLU A 280 12.14 -0.37 -14.01
N ILE A 281 11.30 -1.33 -14.41
CA ILE A 281 11.41 -2.07 -15.66
C ILE A 281 10.31 -1.57 -16.59
N ALA A 282 10.72 -1.07 -17.75
CA ALA A 282 9.83 -0.51 -18.75
C ALA A 282 10.19 -1.03 -20.14
N LEU A 283 9.20 -1.14 -21.03
CA LEU A 283 9.41 -1.33 -22.45
C LEU A 283 9.17 0.01 -23.14
N ARG A 284 10.17 0.56 -23.83
CA ARG A 284 9.96 1.81 -24.55
C ARG A 284 8.94 1.59 -25.67
N GLY A 285 7.75 2.18 -25.52
CA GLY A 285 6.63 2.05 -26.45
C GLY A 285 5.70 0.86 -26.19
N GLY A 286 5.80 0.17 -25.05
CA GLY A 286 4.94 -0.96 -24.73
C GLY A 286 4.80 -1.24 -23.23
N HIS A 287 4.40 -2.47 -22.89
CA HIS A 287 4.00 -2.88 -21.54
C HIS A 287 4.95 -3.94 -20.96
N ALA A 288 5.86 -3.55 -20.06
CA ALA A 288 6.86 -4.47 -19.51
C ALA A 288 6.25 -5.71 -18.83
N ALA A 289 5.22 -5.54 -18.00
CA ALA A 289 4.59 -6.64 -17.28
C ALA A 289 4.03 -7.73 -18.21
N LYS A 290 3.62 -7.38 -19.44
CA LYS A 290 3.10 -8.36 -20.40
C LYS A 290 4.16 -9.32 -20.93
N ALA A 291 5.43 -8.95 -20.88
CA ALA A 291 6.55 -9.82 -21.27
C ALA A 291 6.79 -10.95 -20.24
N PHE A 292 6.44 -10.71 -18.98
CA PHE A 292 6.50 -11.72 -17.92
C PHE A 292 5.22 -12.56 -17.80
N ALA A 293 4.13 -12.13 -18.43
CA ALA A 293 2.86 -12.85 -18.37
C ALA A 293 2.98 -14.22 -19.08
N LYS A 294 2.42 -15.27 -18.47
CA LYS A 294 2.41 -16.63 -19.05
C LYS A 294 1.09 -17.33 -18.81
N GLN A 295 0.75 -18.28 -19.68
CA GLN A 295 -0.25 -19.28 -19.31
C GLN A 295 0.36 -20.22 -18.28
N ILE A 296 -0.44 -20.57 -17.29
CA ILE A 296 -0.16 -21.62 -16.32
C ILE A 296 -1.16 -22.76 -16.54
N SER A 297 -1.02 -23.84 -15.76
CA SER A 297 -1.93 -25.00 -15.81
C SER A 297 -3.40 -24.58 -15.75
N ASN A 298 -4.27 -25.34 -16.41
CA ASN A 298 -5.73 -25.15 -16.44
C ASN A 298 -6.23 -23.89 -17.19
N GLY A 299 -5.39 -23.27 -18.02
CA GLY A 299 -5.79 -22.11 -18.83
C GLY A 299 -5.79 -20.79 -18.07
N GLU A 300 -5.36 -20.79 -16.81
CA GLU A 300 -5.12 -19.58 -16.04
C GLU A 300 -3.92 -18.80 -16.59
N ARG A 301 -3.90 -17.50 -16.34
CA ARG A 301 -2.83 -16.59 -16.76
C ARG A 301 -2.13 -16.04 -15.54
N PHE A 302 -0.82 -16.27 -15.47
CA PHE A 302 0.06 -15.50 -14.60
C PHE A 302 0.25 -14.10 -15.18
N ASP A 303 0.05 -13.10 -14.32
CA ASP A 303 0.27 -11.70 -14.59
C ASP A 303 1.03 -11.14 -13.38
N PRO A 304 2.22 -10.52 -13.56
CA PRO A 304 3.00 -10.03 -12.43
C PRO A 304 2.22 -9.01 -11.61
N VAL A 305 2.23 -9.21 -10.30
CA VAL A 305 1.55 -8.40 -9.30
C VAL A 305 2.48 -8.12 -8.12
N GLU A 306 2.08 -7.15 -7.31
CA GLU A 306 2.83 -6.73 -6.12
C GLU A 306 3.05 -7.93 -5.19
N GLY A 307 4.26 -8.06 -4.63
CA GLY A 307 4.67 -9.20 -3.83
C GLY A 307 5.29 -10.36 -4.60
N ASN A 308 5.19 -10.42 -5.93
CA ASN A 308 5.92 -11.43 -6.72
C ASN A 308 7.43 -11.21 -6.66
N ARG A 309 8.19 -12.31 -6.67
CA ARG A 309 9.66 -12.25 -6.66
C ARG A 309 10.15 -11.74 -8.01
N ILE A 310 11.10 -10.81 -7.98
CA ILE A 310 11.77 -10.28 -9.15
C ILE A 310 13.26 -10.08 -8.87
N THR A 311 14.10 -10.69 -9.70
CA THR A 311 15.57 -10.66 -9.55
C THR A 311 16.23 -10.26 -10.85
N TRP A 312 17.49 -9.86 -10.77
CA TRP A 312 18.29 -9.55 -11.94
C TRP A 312 19.72 -10.09 -11.79
N ARG A 313 20.38 -10.30 -12.92
CA ARG A 313 21.82 -10.56 -13.02
C ARG A 313 22.36 -10.04 -14.34
N LEU A 314 23.66 -9.83 -14.45
CA LEU A 314 24.28 -9.52 -15.74
C LEU A 314 24.00 -10.62 -16.77
N ALA A 315 23.62 -10.20 -17.98
CA ALA A 315 23.41 -11.09 -19.11
C ALA A 315 24.75 -11.55 -19.69
N THR A 316 24.82 -12.81 -20.12
CA THR A 316 25.94 -13.36 -20.88
C THR A 316 25.55 -13.52 -22.35
N ASP A 317 26.51 -13.76 -23.24
CA ASP A 317 26.21 -14.03 -24.66
C ASP A 317 25.27 -15.23 -24.85
N GLU A 318 25.35 -16.23 -23.98
CA GLU A 318 24.49 -17.42 -23.98
C GLU A 318 23.03 -17.06 -23.66
N ASP A 319 22.79 -16.07 -22.81
CA ASP A 319 21.42 -15.62 -22.50
C ASP A 319 20.72 -15.02 -23.72
N PHE A 320 21.44 -14.23 -24.52
CA PHE A 320 20.89 -13.68 -25.75
C PHE A 320 20.46 -14.78 -26.72
N ASP A 321 21.31 -15.80 -26.89
CA ASP A 321 21.03 -16.90 -27.81
C ASP A 321 19.88 -17.77 -27.29
N ARG A 322 19.87 -18.07 -25.98
CA ARG A 322 18.84 -18.88 -25.32
C ARG A 322 17.46 -18.21 -25.31
N LEU A 323 17.41 -16.89 -25.12
CA LEU A 323 16.17 -16.12 -25.07
C LEU A 323 15.76 -15.56 -26.44
N GLY A 324 16.59 -15.71 -27.48
CA GLY A 324 16.30 -15.23 -28.83
C GLY A 324 16.38 -13.70 -28.99
N TYR A 325 17.11 -13.02 -28.11
CA TYR A 325 17.29 -11.56 -28.18
C TYR A 325 18.39 -11.19 -29.19
N GLY A 326 18.20 -10.07 -29.89
CA GLY A 326 19.28 -9.44 -30.65
C GLY A 326 20.43 -9.04 -29.72
N LYS A 327 21.68 -9.04 -30.22
CA LYS A 327 22.85 -8.62 -29.43
C LYS A 327 22.81 -7.14 -29.00
N ASP A 328 21.89 -6.37 -29.58
CA ASP A 328 21.54 -5.01 -29.17
C ASP A 328 20.51 -4.95 -28.02
N GLY A 329 20.01 -6.10 -27.55
CA GLY A 329 18.97 -6.22 -26.54
C GLY A 329 17.56 -6.18 -27.09
N ARG A 330 17.37 -6.24 -28.41
CA ARG A 330 16.03 -6.27 -29.00
C ARG A 330 15.32 -7.59 -28.66
N PRO A 331 14.10 -7.54 -28.10
CA PRO A 331 13.33 -8.76 -27.83
C PRO A 331 12.97 -9.52 -29.11
N PRO A 332 12.78 -10.85 -29.03
CA PRO A 332 12.19 -11.61 -30.13
C PRO A 332 10.75 -11.16 -30.39
N GLU A 333 10.28 -11.40 -31.61
CA GLU A 333 9.01 -10.84 -32.10
C GLU A 333 7.81 -11.29 -31.27
N ASP A 334 7.79 -12.52 -30.76
CA ASP A 334 6.70 -13.04 -29.92
C ASP A 334 6.59 -12.32 -28.58
N VAL A 335 7.73 -12.00 -27.95
CA VAL A 335 7.79 -11.19 -26.72
C VAL A 335 7.34 -9.77 -27.02
N LEU A 336 7.80 -9.18 -28.13
CA LEU A 336 7.46 -7.83 -28.51
C LEU A 336 5.97 -7.69 -28.85
N GLU A 337 5.40 -8.61 -29.64
CA GLU A 337 3.97 -8.66 -29.95
C GLU A 337 3.13 -8.75 -28.69
N SER A 338 3.50 -9.61 -27.73
CA SER A 338 2.80 -9.71 -26.44
C SER A 338 2.83 -8.38 -25.68
N ALA A 339 3.99 -7.73 -25.66
CA ALA A 339 4.22 -6.51 -24.90
C ALA A 339 3.63 -5.24 -25.57
N LEU A 340 3.45 -5.24 -26.89
CA LEU A 340 2.85 -4.14 -27.65
C LEU A 340 1.33 -4.25 -27.81
N LYS A 341 0.73 -5.42 -27.54
CA LYS A 341 -0.73 -5.57 -27.60
C LYS A 341 -1.39 -4.46 -26.78
N LEU A 342 -2.23 -3.64 -27.42
CA LEU A 342 -3.17 -2.80 -26.70
C LEU A 342 -4.21 -3.75 -26.11
N SER A 343 -4.34 -3.75 -24.78
CA SER A 343 -5.40 -4.50 -24.10
C SER A 343 -6.67 -3.68 -24.08
#